data_AF-A0A7Z0ACE2-F1
#
_entry.id   AF-A0A7Z0ACE2-F1
#
_cell.length_a   1.000
_cell.length_b   1.000
_cell.length_c   1.000
_cell.angle_alpha   90.00
_cell.angle_beta   90.00
_cell.angle_gamma   90.00
#
_symmetry.space_group_name_H-M   'P 1'
#
loop_
_entity.id
_entity.type
_entity.pdbx_description
1 polymer ?
#
loop_
_entity_poly.entity_id
_entity_poly.type
_entity_poly.pdbx_seq_one_letter_code
_entity_poly.pdbx_strand_id
1 'polypeptide(L)'
;MTRQAAFKRFGKPIDPVSGAEIARRSVAAVIDVTEQVMQLMSQGDYRRVHGLMEPRTREELPASLLSETWQKVLSEVGTLQACRNTRAELPDGTLIEVDEEILGGVVIGQTILECEAGEIVGRVAVNDRLSVVGVLLVPTDHGPLPF
;
A
#
# COMPACT_ATOMS: atom_id res chain seq x y z
N MET A 1 31.78 3.54 38.28
CA MET A 1 30.71 2.75 37.64
C MET A 1 29.43 3.56 37.70
N THR A 2 28.97 4.10 36.57
CA THR A 2 27.77 4.95 36.56
C THR A 2 26.61 4.13 35.99
N ARG A 3 25.61 3.89 36.84
CA ARG A 3 24.38 3.15 36.57
C ARG A 3 23.52 3.97 35.61
N GLN A 4 23.63 3.72 34.30
CA GLN A 4 22.67 4.27 33.33
C GLN A 4 21.33 3.60 33.54
N ALA A 5 20.35 4.39 34.00
CA ALA A 5 18.97 3.97 34.12
C ALA A 5 18.38 3.79 32.71
N ALA A 6 17.84 2.59 32.47
CA ALA A 6 17.01 2.31 31.31
C ALA A 6 15.71 3.14 31.41
N PHE A 7 15.54 4.10 30.49
CA PHE A 7 14.27 4.79 30.32
C PHE A 7 13.31 3.88 29.52
N LYS A 8 12.58 3.01 30.22
CA LYS A 8 11.30 2.50 29.73
C LYS A 8 10.32 3.68 29.70
N ARG A 9 10.19 4.32 28.54
CA ARG A 9 9.16 5.33 28.30
C ARG A 9 7.96 4.64 27.64
N PHE A 10 6.93 4.35 28.43
CA PHE A 10 5.58 4.07 27.92
C PHE A 10 4.94 5.39 27.41
N GLY A 11 5.62 6.08 26.49
CA GLY A 11 5.13 7.30 25.85
C GLY A 11 4.67 6.97 24.44
N LYS A 12 3.57 7.59 24.00
CA LYS A 12 3.15 7.59 22.59
C LYS A 12 4.36 7.96 21.71
N PRO A 13 4.70 7.21 20.66
CA PRO A 13 5.82 7.54 19.80
C PRO A 13 5.58 8.93 19.21
N ILE A 14 6.54 9.83 19.40
CA ILE A 14 6.50 11.20 18.88
C ILE A 14 7.54 11.28 17.77
N ASP A 15 7.14 11.83 16.62
CA ASP A 15 8.07 12.15 15.54
C ASP A 15 9.10 13.19 16.06
N PRO A 16 10.40 12.88 16.07
CA PRO A 16 11.43 13.76 16.61
C PRO A 16 11.62 15.05 15.78
N VAL A 17 11.16 15.08 14.54
CA VAL A 17 11.28 16.22 13.63
C VAL A 17 10.06 17.14 13.76
N SER A 18 8.85 16.58 13.78
CA SER A 18 7.61 17.37 13.79
C SER A 18 6.99 17.57 15.18
N GLY A 19 7.36 16.76 16.17
CA GLY A 19 6.75 16.75 17.50
C GLY A 19 5.33 16.17 17.53
N ALA A 20 4.83 15.65 16.40
CA ALA A 20 3.50 15.04 16.31
C ALA A 20 3.47 13.60 16.81
N GLU A 21 2.31 13.13 17.27
CA GLU A 21 2.09 11.71 17.58
C GLU A 21 2.18 10.88 16.30
N ILE A 22 3.04 9.86 16.29
CA ILE A 22 3.17 8.94 15.16
C ILE A 22 1.89 8.10 15.10
N ALA A 23 1.18 8.18 13.98
CA ALA A 23 0.00 7.38 13.74
C ALA A 23 0.37 5.89 13.72
N ARG A 24 -0.38 5.10 14.50
CA ARG A 24 -0.32 3.65 14.49
C ARG A 24 -1.29 3.12 13.46
N ARG A 25 -0.83 2.20 12.62
CA ARG A 25 -1.69 1.44 11.72
C ARG A 25 -1.39 -0.04 11.85
N SER A 26 -2.43 -0.86 11.80
CA SER A 26 -2.30 -2.32 11.76
C SER A 26 -1.96 -2.78 10.34
N VAL A 27 -1.23 -3.88 10.21
CA VAL A 27 -1.02 -4.57 8.93
C VAL A 27 -2.33 -4.94 8.25
N ALA A 28 -3.34 -5.39 9.00
CA ALA A 28 -4.67 -5.72 8.47
C ALA A 28 -5.31 -4.55 7.68
N ALA A 29 -5.22 -3.32 8.21
CA ALA A 29 -5.74 -2.14 7.53
C ALA A 29 -5.00 -1.81 6.21
N VAL A 30 -3.70 -2.12 6.12
CA VAL A 30 -2.93 -1.98 4.87
C VAL A 30 -3.39 -3.02 3.84
N ILE A 31 -3.60 -4.27 4.28
CA ILE A 31 -4.15 -5.35 3.46
C ILE A 31 -5.53 -4.94 2.91
N ASP A 32 -6.42 -4.48 3.79
CA ASP A 32 -7.77 -4.05 3.42
C ASP A 32 -7.77 -2.91 2.39
N VAL A 33 -6.94 -1.88 2.59
CA VAL A 33 -6.80 -0.77 1.63
C VAL A 33 -6.27 -1.27 0.28
N THR A 34 -5.34 -2.22 0.30
CA THR A 34 -4.73 -2.77 -0.93
C THR A 34 -5.78 -3.49 -1.77
N GLU A 35 -6.53 -4.40 -1.16
CA GLU A 35 -7.59 -5.12 -1.87
C GLU A 35 -8.72 -4.17 -2.29
N GLN A 36 -9.08 -3.20 -1.44
CA GLN A 36 -10.08 -2.19 -1.77
C GLN A 36 -9.70 -1.39 -3.01
N VAL A 37 -8.44 -0.92 -3.12
CA VAL A 37 -7.97 -0.20 -4.31
C VAL A 37 -8.11 -1.07 -5.55
N MET A 38 -7.67 -2.33 -5.50
CA MET A 38 -7.70 -3.23 -6.66
C MET A 38 -9.15 -3.56 -7.08
N GLN A 39 -10.06 -3.77 -6.12
CA GLN A 39 -11.48 -3.97 -6.40
C GLN A 39 -12.14 -2.72 -6.99
N LEU A 40 -11.83 -1.53 -6.50
CA LEU A 40 -12.39 -0.29 -7.05
C LEU A 40 -11.87 -0.02 -8.46
N MET A 41 -10.60 -0.30 -8.73
CA MET A 41 -10.04 -0.25 -10.09
C MET A 41 -10.76 -1.22 -11.02
N SER A 42 -11.00 -2.47 -10.57
CA SER A 42 -11.71 -3.47 -11.38
C SER A 42 -13.18 -3.11 -11.65
N GLN A 43 -13.82 -2.35 -10.76
CA GLN A 43 -15.18 -1.83 -10.92
C GLN A 43 -15.25 -0.53 -11.72
N GLY A 44 -14.11 0.07 -12.07
CA GLY A 44 -14.03 1.37 -12.74
C GLY A 44 -14.38 2.56 -11.84
N ASP A 45 -14.43 2.39 -10.51
CA ASP A 45 -14.72 3.46 -9.55
C ASP A 45 -13.45 4.24 -9.19
N TYR A 46 -12.82 4.84 -10.20
CA TYR A 46 -11.58 5.60 -10.04
C TYR A 46 -11.78 6.87 -9.20
N ARG A 47 -13.01 7.40 -9.13
CA ARG A 47 -13.34 8.51 -8.24
C ARG A 47 -13.14 8.11 -6.78
N ARG A 48 -13.56 6.90 -6.40
CA ARG A 48 -13.37 6.41 -5.03
C ARG A 48 -11.92 6.05 -4.75
N VAL A 49 -11.19 5.49 -5.72
CA VAL A 49 -9.72 5.31 -5.61
C VAL A 49 -9.04 6.66 -5.32
N HIS A 50 -9.38 7.71 -6.07
CA HIS A 50 -8.84 9.06 -5.87
C HIS A 50 -9.13 9.62 -4.47
N GLY A 51 -10.29 9.31 -3.91
CA GLY A 51 -10.65 9.65 -2.53
C GLY A 51 -9.73 9.02 -1.47
N LEU A 52 -9.13 7.86 -1.75
CA LEU A 52 -8.17 7.18 -0.87
C LEU A 52 -6.75 7.75 -0.98
N MET A 53 -6.46 8.50 -2.05
CA MET A 53 -5.11 9.01 -2.32
C MET A 53 -4.77 10.24 -1.48
N GLU A 54 -3.48 10.41 -1.22
CA GLU A 54 -2.90 11.63 -0.68
C GLU A 54 -3.03 12.79 -1.70
N PRO A 55 -3.24 14.05 -1.28
CA PRO A 55 -3.59 15.14 -2.20
C PRO A 55 -2.59 15.36 -3.34
N ARG A 56 -1.29 15.18 -3.10
CA ARG A 56 -0.28 15.34 -4.15
C ARG A 56 -0.30 14.14 -5.09
N THR A 57 -0.43 12.93 -4.55
CA THR A 57 -0.58 11.71 -5.36
C THR A 57 -1.77 11.79 -6.31
N ARG A 58 -2.88 12.42 -5.91
CA ARG A 58 -4.05 12.66 -6.78
C ARG A 58 -3.75 13.49 -8.02
N GLU A 59 -2.81 14.43 -7.92
CA GLU A 59 -2.40 15.30 -9.03
C GLU A 59 -1.51 14.52 -10.00
N GLU A 60 -0.64 13.64 -9.47
CA GLU A 60 0.30 12.82 -10.24
C GLU A 60 -0.36 11.55 -10.83
N LEU A 61 -1.41 11.02 -10.19
CA LEU A 61 -2.20 9.84 -10.60
C LEU A 61 -3.68 10.21 -10.83
N PRO A 62 -4.00 10.94 -11.91
CA PRO A 62 -5.38 11.27 -12.23
C PRO A 62 -6.20 10.03 -12.58
N ALA A 63 -7.52 10.10 -12.39
CA ALA A 63 -8.43 8.99 -12.67
C ALA A 63 -8.34 8.45 -14.12
N SER A 64 -8.05 9.31 -15.10
CA SER A 64 -7.83 8.90 -16.48
C SER A 64 -6.61 7.98 -16.62
N LEU A 65 -5.49 8.31 -15.97
CA LEU A 65 -4.28 7.49 -16.01
C LEU A 65 -4.50 6.13 -15.34
N LEU A 66 -5.20 6.09 -14.21
CA LEU A 66 -5.59 4.84 -13.56
C LEU A 66 -6.45 3.98 -14.50
N SER A 67 -7.44 4.60 -15.15
CA SER A 67 -8.33 3.90 -16.09
C SER A 67 -7.59 3.36 -17.30
N GLU A 68 -6.75 4.17 -17.95
CA GLU A 68 -5.96 3.75 -19.11
C GLU A 68 -4.99 2.62 -18.75
N THR A 69 -4.38 2.69 -17.58
CA THR A 69 -3.46 1.64 -17.09
C THR A 69 -4.19 0.34 -16.81
N TRP A 70 -5.35 0.40 -16.15
CA TRP A 70 -6.17 -0.79 -15.90
C TRP A 70 -6.71 -1.40 -17.19
N GLN A 71 -7.09 -0.60 -18.18
CA GLN A 71 -7.51 -1.10 -19.49
C GLN A 71 -6.39 -1.87 -20.21
N LYS A 72 -5.13 -1.44 -20.09
CA LYS A 72 -3.98 -2.20 -20.61
C LYS A 72 -3.86 -3.56 -19.93
N VAL A 73 -3.96 -3.59 -18.60
CA VAL A 73 -3.98 -4.86 -17.84
C VAL A 73 -5.10 -5.78 -18.32
N LEU A 74 -6.33 -5.27 -18.46
CA LEU A 74 -7.46 -6.07 -18.97
C LEU A 74 -7.19 -6.62 -20.38
N SER A 75 -6.49 -5.87 -21.24
CA SER A 75 -6.15 -6.32 -22.59
C SER A 75 -5.09 -7.43 -22.61
N GLU A 76 -4.30 -7.56 -21.55
CA GLU A 76 -3.21 -8.53 -21.44
C GLU A 76 -3.65 -9.79 -20.69
N VAL A 77 -4.33 -9.63 -19.55
CA VAL A 77 -4.64 -10.75 -18.63
C VAL A 77 -6.13 -10.95 -18.35
N GLY A 78 -7.01 -10.18 -19.00
CA GLY A 78 -8.46 -10.32 -18.84
C GLY A 78 -8.99 -9.76 -17.52
N THR A 79 -10.24 -10.10 -17.17
CA THR A 79 -10.91 -9.51 -16.00
C THR A 79 -10.38 -10.06 -14.68
N LEU A 80 -10.36 -9.22 -13.63
CA LEU A 80 -9.99 -9.62 -12.28
C LEU A 80 -11.03 -10.61 -11.72
N GLN A 81 -10.57 -11.78 -11.27
CA GLN A 81 -11.37 -12.80 -10.62
C GLN A 81 -11.22 -12.76 -9.10
N ALA A 82 -9.99 -12.57 -8.59
CA ALA A 82 -9.73 -12.52 -7.15
C ALA A 82 -8.43 -11.81 -6.77
N CYS A 83 -8.35 -11.35 -5.52
CA CYS A 83 -7.10 -11.00 -4.85
C CYS A 83 -6.61 -12.20 -4.02
N ARG A 84 -5.31 -12.47 -4.04
CA ARG A 84 -4.66 -13.61 -3.37
C ARG A 84 -3.37 -13.17 -2.69
N ASN A 85 -3.07 -13.82 -1.56
CA ASN A 85 -1.81 -13.68 -0.83
C ASN A 85 -1.44 -12.21 -0.53
N THR A 86 -2.45 -11.42 -0.16
CA THR A 86 -2.23 -10.02 0.20
C THR A 86 -1.39 -9.92 1.46
N ARG A 87 -0.33 -9.12 1.41
CA ARG A 87 0.61 -8.94 2.51
C ARG A 87 1.11 -7.50 2.57
N ALA A 88 1.69 -7.12 3.71
CA ALA A 88 2.35 -5.83 3.88
C ALA A 88 3.88 -6.00 3.97
N GLU A 89 4.60 -5.05 3.39
CA GLU A 89 6.06 -5.00 3.38
C GLU A 89 6.57 -3.56 3.50
N LEU A 90 7.78 -3.41 4.04
CA LEU A 90 8.51 -2.15 4.03
C LEU A 90 9.06 -1.86 2.62
N PRO A 91 9.46 -0.61 2.32
CA PRO A 91 10.01 -0.25 1.01
C PRO A 91 11.28 -1.00 0.58
N ASP A 92 11.97 -1.66 1.51
CA ASP A 92 13.13 -2.51 1.22
C ASP A 92 12.75 -3.98 0.94
N GLY A 93 11.45 -4.31 0.93
CA GLY A 93 10.92 -5.65 0.73
C GLY A 93 10.79 -6.49 2.00
N THR A 94 11.12 -5.94 3.17
CA THR A 94 10.95 -6.65 4.45
C THR A 94 9.47 -6.87 4.74
N LEU A 95 9.04 -8.14 4.86
CA LEU A 95 7.67 -8.49 5.24
C LEU A 95 7.36 -8.04 6.67
N ILE A 96 6.13 -7.59 6.88
CA ILE A 96 5.62 -7.20 8.19
C ILE A 96 4.58 -8.24 8.64
N GLU A 97 4.77 -8.80 9.82
CA GLU A 97 3.86 -9.80 10.39
C GLU A 97 2.48 -9.21 10.69
N VAL A 98 1.42 -9.99 10.49
CA VAL A 98 0.02 -9.51 10.52
C VAL A 98 -0.36 -8.87 11.87
N ASP A 99 0.22 -9.37 12.97
CA ASP A 99 -0.08 -8.92 14.33
C ASP A 99 0.76 -7.69 14.77
N GLU A 100 1.62 -7.16 13.90
CA GLU A 100 2.46 -6.01 14.22
C GLU A 100 1.75 -4.66 14.03
N GLU A 101 2.03 -3.73 14.96
CA GLU A 101 1.70 -2.32 14.78
C GLU A 101 2.82 -1.62 14.01
N ILE A 102 2.46 -0.93 12.93
CA ILE A 102 3.42 -0.20 12.13
C ILE A 102 3.50 1.25 12.59
N LEU A 103 4.72 1.71 12.85
CA LEU A 103 5.02 3.06 13.32
C LEU A 103 5.60 3.91 12.20
N GLY A 104 4.80 4.88 11.71
CA GLY A 104 5.25 5.88 10.74
C GLY A 104 5.65 5.28 9.38
N GLY A 105 6.28 6.10 8.54
CA GLY A 105 6.83 5.67 7.23
C GLY A 105 5.80 5.29 6.18
N VAL A 106 6.29 4.93 4.99
CA VAL A 106 5.47 4.32 3.91
C VAL A 106 5.53 2.81 4.06
N VAL A 107 4.38 2.15 3.88
CA VAL A 107 4.28 0.68 3.82
C VAL A 107 3.62 0.32 2.50
N ILE A 108 4.02 -0.82 1.96
CA ILE A 108 3.52 -1.34 0.70
C ILE A 108 2.63 -2.51 1.03
N GLY A 109 1.37 -2.45 0.60
CA GLY A 109 0.57 -3.65 0.47
C GLY A 109 0.75 -4.23 -0.92
N GLN A 110 0.92 -5.55 -0.99
CA GLN A 110 1.05 -6.28 -2.24
C GLN A 110 0.03 -7.41 -2.27
N THR A 111 -0.67 -7.56 -3.39
CA THR A 111 -1.57 -8.69 -3.68
C THR A 111 -1.24 -9.30 -5.04
N ILE A 112 -1.42 -10.62 -5.16
CA ILE A 112 -1.53 -11.28 -6.46
C ILE A 112 -2.96 -11.05 -6.95
N LEU A 113 -3.08 -10.60 -8.19
CA LEU A 113 -4.35 -10.42 -8.89
C LEU A 113 -4.53 -11.61 -9.83
N GLU A 114 -5.45 -12.50 -9.45
CA GLU A 114 -5.87 -13.63 -10.27
C GLU A 114 -6.85 -13.11 -11.32
N CYS A 115 -6.47 -13.18 -12.60
CA CYS A 115 -7.28 -12.71 -13.72
C CYS A 115 -7.63 -13.88 -14.66
N GLU A 116 -8.57 -13.67 -15.58
CA GLU A 116 -9.07 -14.71 -16.50
C GLU A 116 -7.98 -15.43 -17.32
N ALA A 117 -6.96 -14.69 -17.74
CA ALA A 117 -5.93 -15.18 -18.67
C ALA A 117 -4.51 -15.10 -18.08
N GLY A 118 -4.37 -14.92 -16.76
CA GLY A 118 -3.07 -14.87 -16.11
C GLY A 118 -3.10 -14.23 -14.73
N GLU A 119 -1.92 -13.97 -14.19
CA GLU A 119 -1.73 -13.32 -12.90
C GLU A 119 -0.83 -12.11 -13.07
N ILE A 120 -1.10 -11.06 -12.29
CA ILE A 120 -0.20 -9.92 -12.12
C ILE A 120 -0.11 -9.59 -10.63
N VAL A 121 0.81 -8.69 -10.28
CA VAL A 121 0.95 -8.19 -8.92
C VAL A 121 0.45 -6.74 -8.86
N GLY A 122 -0.47 -6.48 -7.93
CA GLY A 122 -0.89 -5.15 -7.56
C GLY A 122 -0.16 -4.70 -6.29
N ARG A 123 0.50 -3.54 -6.33
CA ARG A 123 1.17 -2.94 -5.17
C ARG A 123 0.57 -1.57 -4.87
N VAL A 124 0.31 -1.30 -3.60
CA VAL A 124 -0.27 -0.04 -3.10
C VAL A 124 0.61 0.46 -1.98
N ALA A 125 1.27 1.60 -2.21
CA ALA A 125 2.02 2.29 -1.18
C ALA A 125 1.08 3.20 -0.38
N VAL A 126 1.14 3.12 0.95
CA VAL A 126 0.33 3.94 1.87
C VAL A 126 1.20 4.65 2.89
N ASN A 127 0.83 5.88 3.24
CA ASN A 127 1.48 6.62 4.32
C ASN A 127 0.96 6.21 5.71
N ASP A 128 1.42 6.92 6.74
CA ASP A 128 1.04 6.72 8.14
C ASP A 128 -0.46 6.91 8.43
N ARG A 129 -1.18 7.63 7.55
CA ARG A 129 -2.63 7.86 7.62
C ARG A 129 -3.44 6.90 6.73
N LEU A 130 -2.81 5.84 6.21
CA LEU A 130 -3.41 4.91 5.23
C LEU A 130 -3.87 5.59 3.93
N SER A 131 -3.38 6.81 3.64
CA SER A 131 -3.64 7.42 2.34
C SER A 131 -2.71 6.82 1.30
N VAL A 132 -3.28 6.48 0.14
CA VAL A 132 -2.55 5.90 -0.99
C VAL A 132 -1.60 6.96 -1.55
N VAL A 133 -0.31 6.63 -1.57
CA VAL A 133 0.76 7.48 -2.11
C VAL A 133 1.37 6.91 -3.40
N GLY A 134 1.02 5.69 -3.78
CA GLY A 134 1.45 5.07 -5.03
C GLY A 134 0.68 3.80 -5.35
N VAL A 135 0.53 3.50 -6.63
CA VAL A 135 -0.06 2.25 -7.14
C VAL A 135 0.81 1.73 -8.27
N LEU A 136 1.14 0.44 -8.25
CA LEU A 136 1.85 -0.27 -9.32
C LEU A 136 1.10 -1.54 -9.72
N LEU A 137 1.12 -1.84 -11.01
CA LEU A 137 0.66 -3.09 -11.60
C LEU A 137 1.83 -3.65 -12.39
N VAL A 138 2.27 -4.86 -12.06
CA VAL A 138 3.51 -5.43 -12.62
C VAL A 138 3.35 -6.93 -12.89
N PRO A 139 4.12 -7.51 -13.84
CA PRO A 139 4.19 -8.95 -14.04
C PRO A 139 4.65 -9.68 -12.77
N THR A 140 4.28 -10.95 -12.59
CA THR A 140 4.69 -11.74 -11.41
C THR A 140 6.19 -12.00 -11.30
N ASP A 141 6.93 -11.91 -12.42
CA ASP A 141 8.38 -12.11 -12.52
C ASP A 141 9.17 -10.79 -12.56
N HIS A 142 8.60 -9.71 -12.01
CA HIS A 142 9.23 -8.40 -11.99
C HIS A 142 10.58 -8.38 -11.27
N GLY A 143 11.49 -7.52 -11.74
CA GLY A 143 12.75 -7.20 -11.06
C GLY A 143 12.55 -6.28 -9.84
N PRO A 144 13.63 -5.65 -9.34
CA PRO A 144 13.55 -4.64 -8.29
C PRO A 144 12.64 -3.47 -8.70
N LEU A 145 11.83 -2.99 -7.76
CA LEU A 145 10.82 -1.96 -7.99
C LEU A 145 11.10 -0.71 -7.14
N PRO A 146 10.56 0.47 -7.51
CA PRO A 146 10.88 1.76 -6.87
C PRO A 146 10.33 1.91 -5.44
N PHE A 147 9.41 1.02 -5.06
CA PHE A 147 8.95 0.71 -3.72
C PHE A 147 8.41 -0.70 -3.84
#